data_AF-A0AA95SG63-F1
#
_entry.id   AF-A0AA95SG63-F1
#
_cell.length_a   1.000
_cell.length_b   1.000
_cell.length_c   1.000
_cell.angle_alpha   90.00
_cell.angle_beta   90.00
_cell.angle_gamma   90.00
#
_symmetry.space_group_name_H-M   'P 1'
#
loop_
_entity.id
_entity.type
_entity.pdbx_description
1 polymer ?
#
loop_
_entity_poly.entity_id
_entity_poly.type
_entity_poly.pdbx_seq_one_letter_code
_entity_poly.pdbx_strand_id
1 'polypeptide(L)'
;MNTVKRLKGLNLPPWQKKSLPFLIKEYGPVIILAILLGTSLDLYFVDKKMYMFPIRPFPEVLSFNIAFTFVGLPILVLVYLMMMKKVTKWGKIGIIIFLSLLMPIFERFSELFGLFEHSVDWKHIYSFYGYLVFFSFIFLFYQLTNKEH
;
A
#
# COMPACT_ATOMS: atom_id res chain seq x y z
N MET A 1 -20.00 47.78 38.87
CA MET A 1 -19.73 47.35 37.48
C MET A 1 -18.51 46.43 37.51
N ASN A 2 -18.72 45.11 37.54
CA ASN A 2 -17.65 44.12 37.43
C ASN A 2 -18.09 43.06 36.41
N THR A 3 -17.54 43.16 35.22
CA THR A 3 -17.76 42.29 34.07
C THR A 3 -16.93 41.02 34.23
N VAL A 4 -17.57 39.90 34.58
CA VAL A 4 -16.93 38.58 34.55
C VAL A 4 -16.80 38.12 33.10
N LYS A 5 -15.56 38.07 32.63
CA LYS A 5 -15.16 37.67 31.27
C LYS A 5 -15.44 36.17 31.08
N ARG A 6 -16.51 35.83 30.36
CA ARG A 6 -16.87 34.46 29.96
C ARG A 6 -15.81 33.91 29.01
N LEU A 7 -14.93 33.05 29.51
CA LEU A 7 -13.96 32.29 28.71
C LEU A 7 -14.71 31.37 27.75
N LYS A 8 -14.62 31.71 26.46
CA LYS A 8 -15.26 31.01 25.34
C LYS A 8 -14.55 29.66 25.17
N GLY A 9 -15.32 28.59 25.32
CA GLY A 9 -14.85 27.21 25.27
C GLY A 9 -14.06 26.89 24.01
N LEU A 10 -12.90 26.27 24.20
CA LEU A 10 -12.17 25.52 23.20
C LEU A 10 -12.95 24.22 22.93
N ASN A 11 -13.96 24.30 22.06
CA ASN A 11 -14.58 23.12 21.48
C ASN A 11 -13.60 22.51 20.48
N LEU A 12 -12.63 21.74 20.97
CA LEU A 12 -11.91 20.80 20.13
C LEU A 12 -12.93 19.76 19.65
N PRO A 13 -13.07 19.51 18.33
CA PRO A 13 -13.91 18.43 17.86
C PRO A 13 -13.40 17.12 18.47
N PRO A 14 -14.29 16.22 18.94
CA PRO A 14 -13.87 14.96 19.50
C PRO A 14 -13.10 14.18 18.44
N TRP A 15 -11.84 13.85 18.74
CA TRP A 15 -11.05 12.92 17.95
C TRP A 15 -11.71 11.55 18.05
N GLN A 16 -12.63 11.27 17.13
CA GLN A 16 -13.28 9.96 17.04
C GLN A 16 -12.23 8.94 16.60
N LYS A 17 -11.59 8.27 17.57
CA LYS A 17 -10.79 7.07 17.32
C LYS A 17 -11.74 6.01 16.77
N LYS A 18 -11.62 5.70 15.48
CA LYS A 18 -12.28 4.54 14.88
C LYS A 18 -11.83 3.30 15.64
N SER A 19 -12.79 2.45 16.01
CA SER A 19 -12.49 1.22 16.74
C SER A 19 -11.74 0.23 15.85
N LEU A 20 -10.87 -0.59 16.44
CA LEU A 20 -10.13 -1.63 15.72
C LEU A 20 -11.04 -2.56 14.88
N PRO A 21 -12.22 -3.02 15.37
CA PRO A 21 -13.14 -3.83 14.57
C PRO A 21 -13.65 -3.13 13.32
N PHE A 22 -13.86 -1.82 13.39
CA PHE A 22 -14.29 -1.03 12.24
C PHE A 22 -13.18 -0.94 11.18
N LEU A 23 -11.92 -0.75 11.58
CA LEU A 23 -10.78 -0.74 10.65
C LEU A 23 -10.57 -2.11 9.98
N ILE A 24 -10.73 -3.20 10.73
CA ILE A 24 -10.64 -4.58 10.20
C ILE A 24 -11.75 -4.81 9.17
N LYS A 25 -12.99 -4.41 9.45
CA LYS A 25 -14.11 -4.53 8.51
C LYS A 25 -13.88 -3.69 7.24
N GLU A 26 -13.39 -2.46 7.39
CA GLU A 26 -13.23 -1.51 6.28
C GLU A 26 -12.07 -1.91 5.33
N TYR A 27 -10.92 -2.30 5.88
CA TYR A 27 -9.69 -2.53 5.10
C TYR A 27 -9.29 -3.99 4.97
N GLY A 28 -9.77 -4.87 5.85
CA GLY A 28 -9.36 -6.28 5.93
C GLY A 28 -9.47 -7.02 4.60
N PRO A 29 -10.62 -6.99 3.90
CA PRO A 29 -10.77 -7.67 2.61
C PRO A 29 -9.72 -7.23 1.57
N VAL A 30 -9.41 -5.94 1.55
CA VAL A 30 -8.47 -5.35 0.58
C VAL A 30 -7.02 -5.68 0.94
N ILE A 31 -6.68 -5.68 2.22
CA ILE A 31 -5.36 -6.09 2.71
C ILE A 31 -5.12 -7.57 2.39
N ILE A 32 -6.11 -8.44 2.63
CA ILE A 32 -6.02 -9.87 2.30
C ILE A 32 -5.82 -10.04 0.79
N LEU A 33 -6.61 -9.35 -0.03
CA LEU A 33 -6.46 -9.38 -1.49
C LEU A 33 -5.07 -8.92 -1.93
N ALA A 34 -4.55 -7.83 -1.35
CA ALA A 34 -3.22 -7.33 -1.66
C ALA A 34 -2.13 -8.35 -1.35
N ILE A 35 -2.20 -9.02 -0.19
CA ILE A 35 -1.26 -10.09 0.18
C ILE A 35 -1.34 -11.25 -0.80
N LEU A 36 -2.55 -11.69 -1.18
CA LEU A 36 -2.74 -12.77 -2.14
C LEU A 36 -2.16 -12.44 -3.52
N LEU A 37 -2.43 -11.23 -4.02
CA LEU A 37 -1.89 -10.75 -5.29
C LEU A 37 -0.38 -10.62 -5.24
N GLY A 38 0.16 -9.98 -4.19
CA GLY A 38 1.59 -9.80 -4.00
C GLY A 38 2.33 -11.13 -3.94
N THR A 39 1.86 -12.06 -3.10
CA THR A 39 2.44 -13.41 -3.00
C THR A 39 2.38 -14.16 -4.33
N SER A 40 1.25 -14.11 -5.03
CA SER A 40 1.10 -14.81 -6.31
C SER A 40 2.03 -14.23 -7.39
N LEU A 41 2.17 -12.91 -7.45
CA LEU A 41 3.08 -12.26 -8.39
C LEU A 41 4.54 -12.55 -8.05
N ASP A 42 4.91 -12.52 -6.77
CA ASP A 42 6.26 -12.88 -6.34
C ASP A 42 6.60 -14.32 -6.72
N LEU A 43 5.73 -15.27 -6.41
CA LEU A 43 5.95 -16.67 -6.79
C LEU A 43 6.07 -16.83 -8.31
N TYR A 44 5.21 -16.18 -9.08
CA TYR A 44 5.23 -16.25 -10.54
C TYR A 44 6.53 -15.68 -11.14
N PHE A 45 6.92 -14.47 -10.75
CA PHE A 45 8.09 -13.81 -11.34
C PHE A 45 9.42 -14.38 -10.86
N VAL A 46 9.49 -14.84 -9.61
CA VAL A 46 10.68 -15.54 -9.09
C VAL A 46 10.85 -16.89 -9.77
N ASP A 47 9.77 -17.66 -10.00
CA ASP A 47 9.83 -18.91 -10.78
C ASP A 47 10.31 -18.66 -12.22
N LYS A 48 9.86 -17.57 -12.84
CA LYS A 48 10.34 -17.12 -14.16
C LYS A 48 11.73 -16.51 -14.14
N LYS A 49 12.41 -16.43 -13.00
CA LYS A 49 13.73 -15.81 -12.82
C LYS A 49 13.78 -14.36 -13.30
N MET A 50 12.65 -13.66 -13.26
CA MET A 50 12.59 -12.24 -13.62
C MET A 50 13.20 -11.37 -12.53
N TYR A 51 13.14 -11.84 -11.28
CA TYR A 51 13.89 -11.29 -10.17
C TYR A 51 14.06 -12.30 -9.05
N MET A 52 14.88 -11.96 -8.06
CA MET A 52 15.02 -12.68 -6.80
C MET A 52 15.20 -11.71 -5.63
N PHE A 53 15.04 -12.23 -4.41
CA PHE A 53 15.25 -11.49 -3.17
C PHE A 53 16.46 -12.06 -2.42
N PRO A 54 17.68 -11.53 -2.61
CA PRO A 54 18.89 -12.11 -2.02
C PRO A 54 18.85 -12.10 -0.48
N ILE A 55 18.42 -10.98 0.10
CA ILE A 55 18.28 -10.80 1.54
C ILE A 55 16.80 -10.94 1.91
N ARG A 56 16.42 -12.09 2.46
CA ARG A 56 15.04 -12.37 2.91
C ARG A 56 14.98 -13.32 4.12
N PRO A 57 13.91 -13.26 4.94
CA PRO A 57 13.69 -14.25 5.99
C PRO A 57 13.38 -15.64 5.42
N PHE A 58 13.91 -16.70 6.04
CA PHE A 58 13.70 -18.11 5.67
C PHE A 58 14.00 -18.43 4.18
N PRO A 59 15.20 -18.09 3.66
CA PRO A 59 15.52 -18.23 2.25
C PRO A 59 15.52 -19.68 1.74
N GLU A 60 15.68 -20.66 2.64
CA GLU A 60 15.68 -22.10 2.33
C GLU A 60 14.29 -22.64 1.95
N VAL A 61 13.23 -21.99 2.42
CA VAL A 61 11.84 -22.48 2.28
C VAL A 61 11.01 -21.53 1.40
N LEU A 62 11.25 -20.23 1.52
CA LEU A 62 10.50 -19.21 0.80
C LEU A 62 11.36 -18.58 -0.28
N SER A 63 10.82 -18.49 -1.49
CA SER A 63 11.46 -17.82 -2.63
C SER A 63 11.20 -16.30 -2.66
N PHE A 64 10.20 -15.84 -1.91
CA PHE A 64 9.81 -14.43 -1.81
C PHE A 64 10.08 -13.86 -0.41
N ASN A 65 10.09 -12.52 -0.30
CA ASN A 65 10.35 -11.85 0.97
C ASN A 65 9.08 -11.72 1.82
N ILE A 66 8.86 -12.69 2.71
CA ILE A 66 7.69 -12.74 3.60
C ILE A 66 7.49 -11.48 4.45
N ALA A 67 8.57 -10.82 4.91
CA ALA A 67 8.45 -9.60 5.70
C ALA A 67 7.88 -8.45 4.86
N PHE A 68 8.34 -8.31 3.62
CA PHE A 68 7.76 -7.32 2.70
C PHE A 68 6.29 -7.64 2.39
N THR A 69 5.98 -8.89 2.03
CA THR A 69 4.63 -9.26 1.56
C THR A 69 3.58 -9.23 2.67
N PHE A 70 3.91 -9.62 3.91
CA PHE A 70 2.95 -9.71 5.02
C PHE A 70 3.00 -8.53 6.00
N VAL A 71 4.00 -7.65 5.91
CA VAL A 71 4.09 -6.45 6.76
C VAL A 71 4.19 -5.19 5.92
N GLY A 72 5.18 -5.11 5.03
CA GLY A 72 5.40 -3.94 4.18
C GLY A 72 4.20 -3.60 3.28
N LEU A 73 3.71 -4.58 2.52
CA LEU A 73 2.61 -4.40 1.57
C LEU A 73 1.28 -4.06 2.27
N PRO A 74 0.86 -4.72 3.37
CA PRO A 74 -0.31 -4.29 4.15
C PRO A 74 -0.21 -2.85 4.66
N ILE A 75 0.95 -2.43 5.18
CA ILE A 75 1.15 -1.05 5.62
C ILE A 75 1.03 -0.08 4.44
N LEU A 76 1.66 -0.39 3.31
CA LEU A 76 1.59 0.43 2.09
C LEU A 76 0.14 0.59 1.62
N VAL A 77 -0.61 -0.50 1.53
CA VAL A 77 -2.02 -0.49 1.08
C VAL A 77 -2.89 0.27 2.07
N LEU A 78 -2.70 0.09 3.37
CA LEU A 78 -3.45 0.82 4.39
C LEU A 78 -3.21 2.34 4.28
N VAL A 79 -1.95 2.76 4.22
CA VAL A 79 -1.58 4.18 4.06
C VAL A 79 -2.15 4.75 2.76
N TYR A 80 -2.01 4.02 1.66
CA TYR A 80 -2.59 4.38 0.36
C TYR A 80 -4.08 4.64 0.46
N LEU A 81 -4.86 3.69 0.98
CA LEU A 81 -6.32 3.83 1.10
C LEU A 81 -6.70 5.00 2.04
N MET A 82 -5.96 5.20 3.13
CA MET A 82 -6.17 6.35 4.02
C MET A 82 -5.94 7.70 3.32
N MET A 83 -4.97 7.78 2.41
CA MET A 83 -4.74 8.97 1.59
C MET A 83 -5.88 9.16 0.57
N MET A 84 -6.32 8.09 -0.10
CA MET A 84 -7.38 8.13 -1.10
C MET A 84 -8.70 8.69 -0.56
N LYS A 85 -8.99 8.50 0.73
CA LYS A 85 -10.19 9.06 1.39
C LYS A 85 -10.16 10.57 1.58
N LYS A 86 -8.98 11.19 1.58
CA LYS A 86 -8.79 12.61 1.92
C LYS A 86 -8.73 13.51 0.69
N VAL A 87 -8.84 12.96 -0.51
CA VAL A 87 -8.62 13.69 -1.76
C VAL A 87 -9.80 13.57 -2.73
N THR A 88 -9.88 14.54 -3.64
CA THR A 88 -10.88 14.58 -4.71
C THR A 88 -10.65 13.46 -5.73
N LYS A 89 -11.60 13.26 -6.66
CA LYS A 89 -11.46 12.27 -7.75
C LYS A 89 -10.17 12.45 -8.56
N TRP A 90 -9.80 13.69 -8.85
CA TRP A 90 -8.54 14.00 -9.54
C TRP A 90 -7.33 13.76 -8.66
N GLY A 91 -7.41 14.07 -7.37
CA GLY A 91 -6.35 13.76 -6.41
C GLY A 91 -6.10 12.25 -6.29
N LYS A 92 -7.14 11.42 -6.36
CA LYS A 92 -7.03 9.95 -6.39
C LYS A 92 -6.22 9.45 -7.58
N ILE A 93 -6.52 9.97 -8.78
CA ILE A 93 -5.77 9.65 -10.00
C ILE A 93 -4.30 10.09 -9.85
N GLY A 94 -4.09 11.30 -9.33
CA GLY A 94 -2.75 11.82 -9.05
C GLY A 94 -1.94 10.94 -8.10
N ILE A 95 -2.54 10.48 -6.99
CA ILE A 95 -1.88 9.57 -6.04
C ILE A 95 -1.50 8.24 -6.71
N ILE A 96 -2.40 7.65 -7.50
CA ILE A 96 -2.12 6.39 -8.21
C ILE A 96 -0.91 6.56 -9.12
N ILE A 97 -0.93 7.59 -9.98
CA ILE A 97 0.18 7.84 -10.93
C ILE A 97 1.47 8.13 -10.16
N PHE A 98 1.42 9.00 -9.15
CA PHE A 98 2.59 9.38 -8.36
C PHE A 98 3.22 8.19 -7.64
N LEU A 99 2.43 7.39 -6.92
CA LEU A 99 2.95 6.21 -6.25
C LEU A 99 3.51 5.21 -7.25
N SER A 100 2.85 5.02 -8.39
CA SER A 100 3.34 4.11 -9.44
C SER A 100 4.69 4.56 -10.00
N LEU A 101 4.89 5.87 -10.19
CA LEU A 101 6.18 6.45 -10.63
C LEU A 101 7.28 6.31 -9.59
N LEU A 102 6.94 6.31 -8.29
CA LEU A 102 7.92 6.10 -7.23
C LEU A 102 8.43 4.65 -7.16
N MET A 103 7.66 3.68 -7.64
CA MET A 103 8.02 2.26 -7.46
C MET A 103 9.31 1.86 -8.19
N PRO A 104 9.53 2.21 -9.47
CA PRO A 104 10.82 1.98 -10.13
C PRO A 104 12.02 2.63 -9.39
N ILE A 105 11.79 3.73 -8.69
CA ILE A 105 12.83 4.40 -7.89
C ILE A 105 13.14 3.57 -6.64
N PHE A 106 12.10 3.15 -5.89
CA PHE A 106 12.26 2.26 -4.74
C PHE A 106 12.90 0.92 -5.11
N GLU A 107 12.54 0.40 -6.27
CA GLU A 107 13.11 -0.80 -6.85
C GLU A 107 14.63 -0.64 -7.05
N ARG A 108 15.08 0.46 -7.65
CA ARG A 108 16.50 0.74 -7.80
C ARG A 108 17.21 0.87 -6.46
N PHE A 109 16.57 1.48 -5.46
CA PHE A 109 17.11 1.51 -4.10
C PHE A 109 17.20 0.10 -3.50
N SER A 110 16.18 -0.74 -3.68
CA SER A 110 16.20 -2.11 -3.17
C SER A 110 17.30 -2.96 -3.80
N GLU A 111 17.65 -2.71 -5.07
CA GLU A 111 18.81 -3.31 -5.73
C GLU A 111 20.11 -2.87 -5.07
N LEU A 112 20.29 -1.57 -4.84
CA LEU A 112 21.48 -1.02 -4.19
C LEU A 112 21.68 -1.55 -2.77
N PHE A 113 20.59 -1.83 -2.06
CA PHE A 113 20.65 -2.43 -0.71
C PHE A 113 20.72 -3.98 -0.73
N GLY A 114 20.74 -4.62 -1.90
CA GLY A 114 20.79 -6.08 -2.03
C GLY A 114 19.50 -6.80 -1.59
N LEU A 115 18.41 -6.05 -1.38
CA LEU A 115 17.10 -6.60 -1.00
C LEU A 115 16.40 -7.25 -2.19
N PHE A 116 16.78 -6.85 -3.40
CA PHE A 116 16.15 -7.25 -4.65
C PHE A 116 17.20 -7.32 -5.76
N GLU A 117 17.07 -8.28 -6.67
CA GLU A 117 17.95 -8.39 -7.84
C GLU A 117 17.11 -8.77 -9.05
N HIS A 118 17.07 -7.91 -10.07
CA HIS A 118 16.34 -8.19 -11.30
C HIS A 118 17.24 -8.88 -12.33
N SER A 119 16.62 -9.66 -13.21
CA SER A 119 17.29 -10.17 -14.40
C SER A 119 17.61 -9.04 -15.38
N VAL A 120 18.57 -9.28 -16.27
CA VAL A 120 18.96 -8.34 -17.34
C VAL A 120 17.79 -8.03 -18.28
N ASP A 121 16.82 -8.93 -18.38
CA ASP A 121 15.63 -8.79 -19.25
C ASP A 121 14.53 -7.93 -18.61
N TRP A 122 14.63 -7.65 -17.30
CA TRP A 122 13.67 -6.79 -16.62
C TRP A 122 13.87 -5.33 -16.99
N LYS A 123 12.79 -4.67 -17.40
CA LYS A 123 12.78 -3.23 -17.60
C LYS A 123 12.03 -2.59 -16.45
N HIS A 124 12.65 -1.66 -15.73
CA HIS A 124 12.03 -0.93 -14.62
C HIS A 124 10.70 -0.24 -14.97
N ILE A 125 10.45 0.03 -16.26
CA ILE A 125 9.15 0.55 -16.71
C ILE A 125 7.99 -0.43 -16.47
N TYR A 126 8.27 -1.74 -16.43
CA TYR A 126 7.27 -2.76 -16.11
C TYR A 126 6.74 -2.58 -14.69
N SER A 127 7.57 -2.17 -13.76
CA SER A 127 7.14 -1.87 -12.39
C SER A 127 6.20 -0.68 -12.35
N PHE A 128 6.47 0.39 -13.10
CA PHE A 128 5.53 1.50 -13.20
C PHE A 128 4.13 1.02 -13.63
N TYR A 129 4.05 0.25 -14.71
CA TYR A 129 2.76 -0.27 -15.21
C TYR A 129 2.13 -1.28 -14.23
N GLY A 130 2.93 -2.17 -13.66
CA GLY A 130 2.47 -3.16 -12.69
C GLY A 130 1.84 -2.52 -11.46
N TYR A 131 2.51 -1.53 -10.88
CA TYR A 131 2.00 -0.80 -9.73
C TYR A 131 0.81 0.11 -10.08
N LEU A 132 0.77 0.67 -11.29
CA LEU A 132 -0.39 1.42 -11.78
C LEU A 132 -1.64 0.53 -11.84
N VAL A 133 -1.50 -0.67 -12.39
CA VAL A 133 -2.59 -1.67 -12.41
C VAL A 133 -2.94 -2.10 -11.00
N PHE A 134 -1.95 -2.43 -10.17
CA PHE A 134 -2.14 -2.88 -8.80
C PHE A 134 -2.91 -1.85 -7.96
N PHE A 135 -2.45 -0.60 -7.88
CA PHE A 135 -3.10 0.43 -7.07
C PHE A 135 -4.51 0.77 -7.58
N SER A 136 -4.70 0.76 -8.90
CA SER A 136 -6.02 0.98 -9.52
C SER A 136 -6.99 -0.16 -9.14
N PHE A 137 -6.54 -1.41 -9.25
CA PHE A 137 -7.35 -2.59 -8.94
C PHE A 137 -7.69 -2.67 -7.45
N ILE A 138 -6.70 -2.46 -6.58
CA ILE A 138 -6.88 -2.40 -5.12
C ILE A 138 -7.90 -1.34 -4.73
N PHE A 139 -7.82 -0.15 -5.34
CA PHE A 139 -8.77 0.92 -5.03
C PHE A 139 -10.18 0.62 -5.57
N LEU A 140 -10.30 0.06 -6.77
CA LEU A 140 -11.58 -0.38 -7.32
C LEU A 140 -12.25 -1.42 -6.42
N PHE A 141 -11.48 -2.41 -5.96
CA PHE A 141 -11.97 -3.44 -5.05
C PHE A 141 -12.35 -2.87 -3.67
N TYR A 142 -11.58 -1.92 -3.15
CA TYR A 142 -11.93 -1.20 -1.93
C TYR A 142 -13.27 -0.46 -2.08
N GLN A 143 -13.50 0.21 -3.21
CA GLN A 143 -14.78 0.87 -3.47
C GLN A 143 -15.94 -0.12 -3.59
N LEU A 144 -15.71 -1.29 -4.19
CA LEU A 144 -16.73 -2.33 -4.32
C LEU A 144 -17.14 -2.90 -2.96
N THR A 145 -16.17 -3.18 -2.09
CA THR A 145 -16.39 -3.77 -0.76
C THR A 145 -16.95 -2.80 0.26
N ASN A 146 -16.78 -1.49 0.06
CA ASN A 146 -17.24 -0.44 0.98
C ASN A 146 -18.34 0.44 0.39
N LYS A 147 -18.88 0.12 -0.79
CA LYS A 147 -20.11 0.73 -1.27
C LYS A 147 -21.25 0.17 -0.41
N GLU A 148 -21.85 1.01 0.42
CA GLU A 148 -23.13 0.67 1.02
C GLU A 148 -24.14 0.47 -0.13
N HIS A 149 -24.79 -0.70 -0.16
CA HIS A 149 -25.99 -0.93 -0.97
C HIS A 149 -27.16 -0.14 -0.40
#